data_AF-A0A7Y9ZI76-F1
#
_entry.id   AF-A0A7Y9ZI76-F1
#
_cell.length_a   1.000
_cell.length_b   1.000
_cell.length_c   1.000
_cell.angle_alpha   90.00
_cell.angle_beta   90.00
_cell.angle_gamma   90.00
#
_symmetry.space_group_name_H-M   'P 1'
#
loop_
_entity.id
_entity.type
_entity.pdbx_description
1 polymer ?
#
loop_
_entity_poly.entity_id
_entity_poly.type
_entity_poly.pdbx_seq_one_letter_code
_entity_poly.pdbx_strand_id
1 'polypeptide(L)'
;MTGSYDAALHLLDRQVVDSEGRLVCKVDDIEIATAPDGSLVPTGILVGLPALLPRFGPHLGGVLTRTHARVFDAQAHRSVPDVIDLDLVAEVTSEVHLSVPRAGLLRPRAEGEAGADRLRLGQLLGLPVVAPAAAGLHRGARVLDARMVSVPDGRRTVVDALIVGPGRPGALLGYDRRSEPGPWLVADLVRWLHRHARVVAMGPGVEVDVAQREVRVSDRASVTPLLG
;
A
#
# COMPACT_ATOMS: atom_id res chain seq x y z
N MET A 1 -13.18 -14.56 -4.32
CA MET A 1 -12.72 -14.00 -3.04
C MET A 1 -13.55 -12.77 -2.73
N THR A 2 -14.33 -12.79 -1.66
CA THR A 2 -15.00 -11.62 -1.10
C THR A 2 -14.33 -11.37 0.25
N GLY A 3 -13.27 -10.57 0.24
CA GLY A 3 -12.53 -10.22 1.45
C GLY A 3 -11.88 -8.85 1.27
N SER A 4 -11.95 -8.05 2.33
CA SER A 4 -11.23 -6.78 2.46
C SER A 4 -9.96 -6.99 3.28
N TYR A 5 -8.85 -6.36 2.91
CA TYR A 5 -7.63 -6.35 3.71
C TYR A 5 -6.90 -5.00 3.61
N ASP A 6 -6.18 -4.64 4.67
CA ASP A 6 -5.37 -3.42 4.71
C ASP A 6 -3.98 -3.72 4.10
N ALA A 7 -3.64 -3.07 2.99
CA ALA A 7 -2.56 -3.50 2.11
C ALA A 7 -1.16 -3.37 2.71
N ALA A 8 -0.88 -2.28 3.43
CA ALA A 8 0.43 -2.09 4.05
C ALA A 8 0.68 -3.14 5.13
N LEU A 9 -0.35 -3.45 5.92
CA LEU A 9 -0.29 -4.49 6.95
C LEU A 9 -0.20 -5.91 6.38
N HIS A 10 -1.01 -6.21 5.36
CA HIS A 10 -1.20 -7.60 4.90
C HIS A 10 -0.34 -7.98 3.70
N LEU A 11 0.13 -7.02 2.89
CA LEU A 11 0.94 -7.31 1.71
C LEU A 11 2.41 -6.98 1.90
N LEU A 12 2.76 -5.80 2.41
CA LEU A 12 4.16 -5.37 2.44
C LEU A 12 5.01 -6.33 3.27
N ASP A 13 6.21 -6.61 2.75
CA ASP A 13 7.20 -7.53 3.29
C ASP A 13 6.73 -8.99 3.42
N ARG A 14 5.54 -9.35 2.89
CA ARG A 14 5.10 -10.74 2.78
C ARG A 14 5.86 -11.47 1.69
N GLN A 15 6.02 -12.77 1.91
CA GLN A 15 6.56 -13.67 0.91
C GLN A 15 5.50 -13.92 -0.16
N VAL A 16 5.93 -13.92 -1.41
CA VAL A 16 5.13 -14.34 -2.55
C VAL A 16 5.55 -15.76 -2.90
N VAL A 17 4.59 -16.67 -2.98
CA VAL A 17 4.80 -18.08 -3.33
C VAL A 17 4.01 -18.44 -4.58
N ASP A 18 4.58 -19.30 -5.42
CA ASP A 18 3.93 -19.76 -6.64
C ASP A 18 2.85 -20.83 -6.36
N SER A 19 2.16 -21.29 -7.41
CA SER A 19 1.13 -22.34 -7.30
C SER A 19 1.65 -23.69 -6.80
N GLU A 20 2.97 -23.89 -6.77
CA GLU A 20 3.63 -25.08 -6.23
C GLU A 20 4.17 -24.86 -4.80
N GLY A 21 3.85 -23.71 -4.18
CA GLY A 21 4.31 -23.35 -2.83
C GLY A 21 5.78 -22.94 -2.77
N ARG A 22 6.41 -22.62 -3.91
CA ARG A 22 7.82 -22.20 -3.94
C ARG A 22 7.92 -20.69 -3.80
N LEU A 23 8.88 -20.25 -2.99
CA LEU A 23 9.20 -18.83 -2.85
C LEU A 23 9.57 -18.22 -4.22
N VAL A 24 8.89 -17.11 -4.54
CA VAL A 24 9.14 -16.25 -5.70
C VAL A 24 9.96 -15.04 -5.27
N CYS A 25 9.42 -14.23 -4.35
CA CYS A 25 10.02 -12.99 -3.89
C CYS A 25 9.38 -12.49 -2.58
N LYS A 26 9.67 -11.25 -2.21
CA LYS A 26 8.90 -10.48 -1.22
C LYS A 26 8.16 -9.35 -1.91
N VAL A 27 7.08 -8.90 -1.28
CA VAL A 27 6.38 -7.67 -1.67
C VAL A 27 7.15 -6.48 -1.11
N ASP A 28 7.84 -5.74 -1.97
CA ASP A 28 8.57 -4.54 -1.55
C ASP A 28 7.71 -3.28 -1.64
N ASP A 29 6.78 -3.21 -2.60
CA ASP A 29 5.76 -2.17 -2.70
C ASP A 29 4.56 -2.68 -3.54
N ILE A 30 3.47 -1.91 -3.60
CA ILE A 30 2.32 -2.19 -4.48
C ILE A 30 2.18 -1.04 -5.47
N GLU A 31 2.00 -1.37 -6.73
CA GLU A 31 1.65 -0.42 -7.77
C GLU A 31 0.14 -0.20 -7.81
N ILE A 32 -0.26 1.06 -7.88
CA ILE A 32 -1.65 1.52 -7.92
C ILE A 32 -1.79 2.44 -9.15
N ALA A 33 -2.73 2.12 -10.01
CA ALA A 33 -3.15 2.98 -11.11
C ALA A 33 -4.41 3.77 -10.73
N THR A 34 -4.49 5.02 -11.15
CA THR A 34 -5.71 5.81 -11.12
C THR A 34 -6.51 5.53 -12.38
N ALA A 35 -7.71 4.97 -12.21
CA ALA A 35 -8.63 4.74 -13.31
C ALA A 35 -9.27 6.06 -13.78
N PRO A 36 -9.86 6.11 -15.00
CA PRO A 36 -10.48 7.32 -15.54
C PRO A 36 -11.60 7.92 -14.68
N ASP A 37 -12.24 7.10 -13.84
CA ASP A 37 -13.26 7.52 -12.89
C ASP A 37 -12.69 8.03 -11.55
N GLY A 38 -11.36 8.10 -11.44
CA GLY A 38 -10.64 8.51 -10.24
C GLY A 38 -10.45 7.41 -9.19
N SER A 39 -10.98 6.20 -9.43
CA SER A 39 -10.76 5.08 -8.52
C SER A 39 -9.30 4.61 -8.54
N LEU A 40 -8.81 4.15 -7.40
CA LEU A 40 -7.46 3.64 -7.27
C LEU A 40 -7.48 2.11 -7.40
N VAL A 41 -6.78 1.59 -8.40
CA VAL A 41 -6.78 0.19 -8.80
C VAL A 41 -5.36 -0.37 -8.60
N PRO A 42 -5.16 -1.27 -7.62
CA PRO A 42 -3.90 -1.99 -7.48
C PRO A 42 -3.65 -2.88 -8.70
N THR A 43 -2.47 -2.74 -9.33
CA THR A 43 -2.15 -3.40 -10.61
C THR A 43 -1.00 -4.39 -10.52
N GLY A 44 -0.08 -4.24 -9.57
CA GLY A 44 1.07 -5.12 -9.48
C GLY A 44 1.81 -5.10 -8.15
N ILE A 45 2.47 -6.22 -7.86
CA ILE A 45 3.42 -6.38 -6.76
C ILE A 45 4.79 -5.93 -7.27
N LEU A 46 5.37 -4.90 -6.65
CA LEU A 46 6.69 -4.40 -6.99
C LEU A 46 7.76 -5.05 -6.13
N VAL A 47 8.87 -5.42 -6.77
CA VAL A 47 9.94 -6.23 -6.19
C VAL A 47 11.30 -5.60 -6.47
N GLY A 48 12.21 -5.74 -5.50
CA GLY A 48 13.59 -5.33 -5.58
C GLY A 48 13.87 -3.97 -4.91
N LEU A 49 15.16 -3.63 -4.84
CA LEU A 49 15.61 -2.37 -4.23
C LEU A 49 14.99 -1.11 -4.88
N PRO A 50 14.78 -1.04 -6.20
CA PRO A 50 14.09 0.10 -6.80
C PRO A 50 12.64 0.27 -6.32
N ALA A 51 11.98 -0.79 -5.85
CA ALA A 51 10.67 -0.74 -5.20
C ALA A 51 10.80 -0.32 -3.72
N LEU A 52 11.74 -0.93 -2.99
CA LEU A 52 11.90 -0.78 -1.55
C LEU A 52 12.45 0.59 -1.13
N LEU A 53 13.51 1.07 -1.78
CA LEU A 53 14.27 2.24 -1.30
C LEU A 53 13.45 3.53 -1.18
N PRO A 54 12.51 3.84 -2.09
CA PRO A 54 11.63 5.01 -1.94
C PRO A 54 10.75 5.00 -0.69
N ARG A 55 10.51 3.84 -0.05
CA ARG A 55 9.70 3.73 1.19
C ARG A 55 10.37 4.40 2.39
N PHE A 56 11.69 4.61 2.36
CA PHE A 56 12.41 5.29 3.44
C PHE A 56 12.26 6.82 3.40
N GLY A 57 11.26 7.32 2.68
CA GLY A 57 10.93 8.74 2.60
C GLY A 57 11.79 9.52 1.61
N PRO A 58 11.44 10.81 1.38
CA PRO A 58 12.03 11.59 0.30
C PRO A 58 13.53 11.90 0.51
N HIS A 59 13.97 12.02 1.76
CA HIS A 59 15.36 12.37 2.08
C HIS A 59 16.28 11.15 2.07
N LEU A 60 16.00 10.14 2.91
CA LEU A 60 16.85 8.95 3.03
C LEU A 60 16.69 8.03 1.81
N GLY A 61 15.45 7.75 1.40
CA GLY A 61 15.17 6.95 0.20
C GLY A 61 15.76 7.56 -1.07
N GLY A 62 15.72 8.88 -1.21
CA GLY A 62 16.32 9.59 -2.35
C GLY A 62 17.84 9.50 -2.40
N VAL A 63 18.53 9.47 -1.26
CA VAL A 63 19.99 9.23 -1.22
C VAL A 63 20.30 7.78 -1.57
N LEU A 64 19.60 6.81 -0.94
CA LEU A 64 19.82 5.39 -1.19
C LEU A 64 19.56 5.01 -2.65
N THR A 65 18.47 5.53 -3.24
CA THR A 65 18.12 5.29 -4.65
C THR A 65 19.20 5.82 -5.59
N ARG A 66 19.69 7.05 -5.35
CA ARG A 66 20.77 7.66 -6.15
C ARG A 66 22.09 6.89 -6.03
N THR A 67 22.44 6.45 -4.82
CA THR A 67 23.63 5.63 -4.60
C THR A 67 23.50 4.28 -5.29
N HIS A 68 22.35 3.63 -5.19
CA HIS A 68 22.07 2.39 -5.90
C HIS A 68 22.23 2.56 -7.42
N ALA A 69 21.60 3.58 -8.01
CA ALA A 69 21.73 3.87 -9.44
C ALA A 69 23.21 4.03 -9.88
N ARG A 70 24.02 4.74 -9.09
CA ARG A 70 25.45 4.96 -9.39
C ARG A 70 26.31 3.69 -9.28
N VAL A 71 25.99 2.79 -8.35
CA VAL A 71 26.75 1.54 -8.16
C VAL A 71 26.42 0.52 -9.25
N PHE A 72 25.18 0.54 -9.74
CA PHE A 72 24.69 -0.43 -10.72
C PHE A 72 24.55 0.11 -12.15
N ASP A 73 25.09 1.31 -12.44
CA ASP A 73 25.06 1.97 -13.76
C ASP A 73 25.66 1.10 -14.90
N ALA A 74 26.48 0.11 -14.57
CA ALA A 74 26.97 -0.89 -15.53
C ALA A 74 25.92 -1.96 -15.94
N GLN A 75 24.73 -1.98 -15.32
CA GLN A 75 23.64 -2.93 -15.57
C GLN A 75 22.29 -2.18 -15.60
N ALA A 76 22.01 -1.49 -16.71
CA ALA A 76 20.82 -0.65 -16.94
C ALA A 76 19.46 -1.30 -16.64
N HIS A 77 19.35 -2.63 -16.60
CA HIS A 77 18.09 -3.34 -16.33
C HIS A 77 17.67 -3.35 -14.84
N ARG A 78 18.49 -2.83 -13.92
CA ARG A 78 18.23 -2.87 -12.45
C ARG A 78 17.82 -1.52 -11.82
N SER A 79 17.62 -0.47 -12.62
CA SER A 79 17.14 0.83 -12.15
C SER A 79 15.63 0.85 -11.90
N VAL A 80 14.88 -0.04 -12.56
CA VAL A 80 13.43 -0.21 -12.44
C VAL A 80 13.08 -1.43 -11.57
N PRO A 81 11.95 -1.40 -10.85
CA PRO A 81 11.49 -2.56 -10.10
C PRO A 81 11.02 -3.66 -11.05
N ASP A 82 11.16 -4.91 -10.61
CA ASP A 82 10.43 -6.02 -11.21
C ASP A 82 8.98 -5.99 -10.72
N VAL A 83 8.07 -6.53 -11.53
CA VAL A 83 6.65 -6.58 -11.21
C VAL A 83 6.03 -7.95 -11.47
N ILE A 84 5.09 -8.33 -10.60
CA ILE A 84 4.14 -9.42 -10.78
C ILE A 84 2.75 -8.80 -10.91
N ASP A 85 1.99 -9.16 -11.94
CA ASP A 85 0.64 -8.65 -12.14
C ASP A 85 -0.30 -9.14 -11.03
N LEU A 86 -1.08 -8.24 -10.45
CA LEU A 86 -1.91 -8.56 -9.28
C LEU A 86 -3.02 -9.57 -9.59
N ASP A 87 -3.46 -9.64 -10.86
CA ASP A 87 -4.44 -10.62 -11.34
C ASP A 87 -3.96 -12.08 -11.22
N LEU A 88 -2.66 -12.30 -11.02
CA LEU A 88 -2.09 -13.62 -10.77
C LEU A 88 -2.22 -14.07 -9.32
N VAL A 89 -2.57 -13.17 -8.39
CA VAL A 89 -2.76 -13.49 -6.97
C VAL A 89 -4.03 -14.33 -6.80
N ALA A 90 -3.85 -15.54 -6.28
CA ALA A 90 -4.91 -16.46 -5.95
C ALA A 90 -5.45 -16.25 -4.52
N GLU A 91 -4.58 -15.91 -3.58
CA GLU A 91 -4.95 -15.74 -2.17
C GLU A 91 -3.93 -14.87 -1.41
N VAL A 92 -4.40 -14.17 -0.38
CA VAL A 92 -3.55 -13.42 0.56
C VAL A 92 -3.82 -13.98 1.96
N THR A 93 -2.80 -14.61 2.55
CA THR A 93 -2.83 -15.20 3.89
C THR A 93 -1.66 -14.65 4.73
N SER A 94 -0.92 -15.51 5.44
CA SER A 94 0.42 -15.18 5.91
C SER A 94 1.45 -15.02 4.76
N GLU A 95 1.10 -15.48 3.57
CA GLU A 95 1.86 -15.37 2.32
C GLU A 95 0.93 -14.90 1.19
N VAL A 96 1.50 -14.37 0.11
CA VAL A 96 0.75 -14.07 -1.12
C VAL A 96 0.90 -15.26 -2.06
N HIS A 97 -0.19 -15.98 -2.30
CA HIS A 97 -0.20 -17.15 -3.15
C HIS A 97 -0.56 -16.76 -4.58
N LEU A 98 0.25 -17.20 -5.55
CA LEU A 98 -0.04 -17.03 -6.96
C LEU A 98 -0.77 -18.24 -7.53
N SER A 99 -1.58 -18.00 -8.55
CA SER A 99 -2.32 -19.02 -9.31
C SER A 99 -1.47 -19.76 -10.34
N VAL A 100 -0.20 -19.37 -10.51
CA VAL A 100 0.69 -19.84 -11.58
C VAL A 100 2.08 -20.20 -11.03
N PRO A 101 2.86 -21.06 -11.74
CA PRO A 101 4.22 -21.40 -11.35
C PRO A 101 5.19 -20.23 -11.57
N ARG A 102 6.32 -20.23 -10.85
CA ARG A 102 7.25 -19.08 -10.80
C ARG A 102 7.98 -18.71 -12.10
N ALA A 103 8.00 -19.60 -13.08
CA ALA A 103 8.83 -19.42 -14.28
C ALA A 103 8.34 -18.23 -15.12
N GLY A 104 9.21 -17.22 -15.28
CA GLY A 104 8.93 -16.04 -16.12
C GLY A 104 7.99 -15.00 -15.52
N LEU A 105 7.71 -15.06 -14.21
CA LEU A 105 6.77 -14.10 -13.58
C LEU A 105 7.31 -12.70 -13.40
N LEU A 106 8.58 -12.59 -12.99
CA LEU A 106 9.20 -11.29 -12.74
C LEU A 106 9.60 -10.67 -14.07
N ARG A 107 8.94 -9.56 -14.39
CA ARG A 107 9.27 -8.73 -15.56
C ARG A 107 9.74 -7.35 -15.08
N PRO A 108 10.78 -6.76 -15.68
CA PRO A 108 11.11 -5.37 -15.42
C PRO A 108 9.92 -4.49 -15.78
N ARG A 109 9.55 -3.55 -14.91
CA ARG A 109 8.56 -2.53 -15.26
C ARG A 109 9.18 -1.58 -16.29
N ALA A 110 8.56 -1.43 -17.45
CA ALA A 110 9.06 -0.53 -18.49
C ALA A 110 9.09 0.93 -17.97
N GLU A 111 10.18 1.66 -18.20
CA GLU A 111 10.38 3.03 -17.71
C GLU A 111 9.27 4.02 -18.17
N GLY A 112 8.55 3.72 -19.26
CA GLY A 112 7.41 4.51 -19.76
C GLY A 112 6.03 4.08 -19.24
N GLU A 113 5.92 2.95 -18.52
CA GLU A 113 4.64 2.51 -17.93
C GLU A 113 4.34 3.23 -16.61
N ALA A 114 5.31 3.94 -16.03
CA ALA A 114 5.17 4.78 -14.84
C ALA A 114 4.56 6.16 -15.16
N GLY A 115 3.45 6.17 -15.90
CA GLY A 115 2.72 7.39 -16.27
C GLY A 115 2.22 8.18 -15.05
N ALA A 116 1.77 9.42 -15.28
CA ALA A 116 1.24 10.31 -14.23
C ALA A 116 0.09 9.70 -13.41
N ASP A 117 -0.60 8.70 -13.98
CA ASP A 117 -1.73 8.01 -13.37
C ASP A 117 -1.28 6.80 -12.52
N ARG A 118 0.01 6.63 -12.23
CA ARG A 118 0.49 5.56 -11.36
C ARG A 118 1.20 6.12 -10.13
N LEU A 119 0.86 5.53 -8.99
CA LEU A 119 1.57 5.73 -7.74
C LEU A 119 1.86 4.39 -7.08
N ARG A 120 2.77 4.42 -6.12
CA ARG A 120 3.06 3.28 -5.26
C ARG A 120 2.32 3.43 -3.94
N LEU A 121 1.95 2.31 -3.32
CA LEU A 121 1.38 2.31 -1.97
C LEU A 121 2.29 3.07 -1.01
N GLY A 122 3.61 2.84 -1.04
CA GLY A 122 4.58 3.58 -0.23
C GLY A 122 4.55 5.11 -0.41
N GLN A 123 4.08 5.63 -1.55
CA GLN A 123 3.92 7.07 -1.77
C GLN A 123 2.62 7.62 -1.19
N LEU A 124 1.59 6.78 -1.07
CA LEU A 124 0.31 7.10 -0.44
C LEU A 124 0.43 7.10 1.09
N LEU A 125 1.22 6.18 1.65
CA LEU A 125 1.45 6.10 3.08
C LEU A 125 2.13 7.36 3.61
N GLY A 126 1.60 7.87 4.73
CA GLY A 126 2.10 9.07 5.39
C GLY A 126 1.69 10.39 4.73
N LEU A 127 0.96 10.37 3.60
CA LEU A 127 0.46 11.61 3.01
C LEU A 127 -0.43 12.35 4.02
N PRO A 128 -0.25 13.69 4.16
CA PRO A 128 -1.15 14.50 4.96
C PRO A 128 -2.57 14.44 4.41
N VAL A 129 -3.53 14.40 5.31
CA VAL A 129 -4.95 14.45 5.00
C VAL A 129 -5.47 15.83 5.36
N VAL A 130 -5.93 16.56 4.35
CA VAL A 130 -6.53 17.89 4.48
C VAL A 130 -8.03 17.72 4.46
N ALA A 131 -8.68 18.11 5.56
CA ALA A 131 -10.12 17.99 5.72
C ALA A 131 -10.69 19.16 6.53
N PRO A 132 -11.95 19.55 6.29
CA PRO A 132 -12.63 20.50 7.16
C PRO A 132 -12.84 19.89 8.55
N ALA A 133 -12.91 20.72 9.59
CA ALA A 133 -13.12 20.25 10.97
C ALA A 133 -14.40 19.39 11.12
N ALA A 134 -15.42 19.68 10.31
CA ALA A 134 -16.69 18.94 10.27
C ALA A 134 -16.52 17.46 9.85
N ALA A 135 -15.43 17.10 9.15
CA ALA A 135 -15.16 15.72 8.72
C ALA A 135 -14.74 14.80 9.88
N GLY A 136 -14.53 15.34 11.10
CA GLY A 136 -14.24 14.53 12.30
C GLY A 136 -12.87 13.85 12.29
N LEU A 137 -11.95 14.28 11.41
CA LEU A 137 -10.58 13.79 11.36
C LEU A 137 -9.66 14.56 12.33
N HIS A 138 -8.64 13.88 12.84
CA HIS A 138 -7.62 14.50 13.68
C HIS A 138 -6.88 15.60 12.90
N ARG A 139 -6.55 16.73 13.54
CA ARG A 139 -5.73 17.78 12.91
C ARG A 139 -4.35 17.21 12.56
N GLY A 140 -3.94 17.30 11.29
CA GLY A 140 -2.70 16.69 10.83
C GLY A 140 -2.77 15.17 10.72
N ALA A 141 -3.97 14.63 10.46
CA ALA A 141 -4.13 13.23 10.08
C ALA A 141 -3.26 12.89 8.87
N ARG A 142 -2.80 11.64 8.82
CA ARG A 142 -2.03 11.08 7.72
C ARG A 142 -2.63 9.75 7.29
N VAL A 143 -2.40 9.37 6.04
CA VAL A 143 -2.71 8.02 5.57
C VAL A 143 -1.80 7.03 6.28
N LEU A 144 -2.40 6.01 6.89
CA LEU A 144 -1.73 4.93 7.59
C LEU A 144 -1.76 3.64 6.77
N ASP A 145 -2.86 3.39 6.07
CA ASP A 145 -3.01 2.22 5.21
C ASP A 145 -4.05 2.49 4.11
N ALA A 146 -4.11 1.60 3.11
CA ALA A 146 -5.11 1.56 2.06
C ALA A 146 -5.82 0.20 2.12
N ARG A 147 -7.14 0.22 2.32
CA ARG A 147 -7.95 -0.99 2.31
C ARG A 147 -8.27 -1.38 0.88
N MET A 148 -8.04 -2.66 0.59
CA MET A 148 -8.26 -3.27 -0.70
C MET A 148 -9.42 -4.26 -0.63
N VAL A 149 -10.29 -4.23 -1.63
CA VAL A 149 -11.42 -5.15 -1.76
C VAL A 149 -11.44 -5.75 -3.16
N SER A 150 -11.62 -7.07 -3.22
CA SER A 150 -11.91 -7.76 -4.47
C SER A 150 -13.36 -7.54 -4.89
N VAL A 151 -13.57 -6.95 -6.07
CA VAL A 151 -14.90 -6.70 -6.62
C VAL A 151 -15.44 -8.01 -7.24
N PRO A 152 -16.65 -8.46 -6.88
CA PRO A 152 -17.22 -9.73 -7.35
C PRO A 152 -17.32 -9.85 -8.87
N ASP A 153 -17.51 -8.73 -9.57
CA ASP A 153 -17.94 -8.69 -10.97
C ASP A 153 -16.79 -8.82 -12.00
N GLY A 154 -15.54 -9.05 -11.57
CA GLY A 154 -14.45 -9.12 -12.55
C GLY A 154 -13.02 -9.35 -12.08
N ARG A 155 -12.79 -9.99 -10.91
CA ARG A 155 -11.44 -10.23 -10.33
C ARG A 155 -10.62 -8.97 -10.02
N ARG A 156 -11.14 -7.78 -10.26
CA ARG A 156 -10.44 -6.52 -10.00
C ARG A 156 -10.43 -6.24 -8.51
N THR A 157 -9.24 -5.98 -7.98
CA THR A 157 -9.07 -5.39 -6.65
C THR A 157 -9.11 -3.88 -6.80
N VAL A 158 -9.77 -3.19 -5.88
CA VAL A 158 -9.79 -1.73 -5.81
C VAL A 158 -9.41 -1.28 -4.41
N VAL A 159 -8.86 -0.08 -4.28
CA VAL A 159 -8.75 0.59 -2.98
C VAL A 159 -10.13 1.16 -2.66
N ASP A 160 -10.80 0.59 -1.66
CA ASP A 160 -12.16 1.00 -1.27
C ASP A 160 -12.15 2.05 -0.16
N ALA A 161 -11.07 2.13 0.61
CA ALA A 161 -10.92 3.09 1.70
C ALA A 161 -9.46 3.40 2.04
N LEU A 162 -9.25 4.56 2.66
CA LEU A 162 -7.99 4.93 3.30
C LEU A 162 -8.15 4.85 4.82
N ILE A 163 -7.17 4.25 5.48
CA ILE A 163 -7.07 4.28 6.94
C ILE A 163 -6.26 5.51 7.30
N VAL A 164 -6.84 6.45 8.04
CA VAL A 164 -6.20 7.72 8.40
C VAL A 164 -6.15 7.90 9.90
N GLY A 165 -5.10 8.54 10.41
CA GLY A 165 -4.96 8.78 11.84
C GLY A 165 -3.81 9.70 12.20
N PRO A 166 -3.56 9.93 13.51
CA PRO A 166 -2.46 10.78 13.96
C PRO A 166 -1.12 10.11 13.60
N GLY A 167 -0.40 10.70 12.64
CA GLY A 167 0.80 10.11 12.04
C GLY A 167 2.03 10.06 12.94
N ARG A 168 2.03 9.17 13.95
CA ARG A 168 3.23 8.89 14.76
C ARG A 168 4.18 7.92 14.05
N PRO A 169 5.52 8.10 14.17
CA PRO A 169 6.50 7.61 13.20
C PRO A 169 6.92 6.13 13.35
N GLY A 170 6.15 5.28 14.03
CA GLY A 170 6.68 3.98 14.47
C GLY A 170 5.73 2.79 14.45
N ALA A 171 4.46 2.94 14.07
CA ALA A 171 3.47 1.90 14.32
C ALA A 171 3.26 0.87 13.18
N LEU A 172 3.89 1.04 12.02
CA LEU A 172 3.77 0.10 10.89
C LEU A 172 5.07 -0.68 10.62
N LEU A 173 6.03 -0.65 11.56
CA LEU A 173 7.19 -1.55 11.54
C LEU A 173 6.79 -2.93 12.06
N GLY A 174 5.90 -3.66 11.35
CA GLY A 174 5.77 -5.11 11.42
C GLY A 174 5.70 -5.81 12.80
N TYR A 175 5.37 -5.10 13.89
CA TYR A 175 5.39 -5.64 15.25
C TYR A 175 4.19 -6.54 15.57
N ASP A 176 3.21 -6.64 14.66
CA ASP A 176 2.02 -7.47 14.84
C ASP A 176 2.17 -8.91 14.27
N ARG A 177 3.41 -9.42 14.22
CA ARG A 177 3.73 -10.74 13.63
C ARG A 177 3.58 -11.93 14.59
N ARG A 178 2.89 -11.76 15.72
CA ARG A 178 2.55 -12.89 16.61
C ARG A 178 1.06 -12.85 16.96
N SER A 179 0.27 -13.56 16.16
CA SER A 179 -1.08 -13.97 16.51
C SER A 179 -1.01 -15.09 17.57
N GLU A 180 -0.60 -14.74 18.78
CA GLU A 180 -0.96 -15.43 20.01
C GLU A 180 -1.85 -14.47 20.82
N PRO A 181 -2.75 -14.94 21.71
CA PRO A 181 -3.63 -14.04 22.46
C PRO A 181 -2.77 -13.06 23.27
N GLY A 182 -2.70 -11.81 22.81
CA GLY A 182 -1.83 -10.80 23.39
C GLY A 182 -2.25 -10.48 24.83
N PRO A 183 -1.28 -10.20 25.74
CA PRO A 183 -1.59 -9.67 27.07
C PRO A 183 -2.50 -8.44 26.95
N TRP A 184 -3.46 -8.28 27.85
CA TRP A 184 -4.43 -7.16 27.87
C TRP A 184 -3.80 -5.77 27.65
N LEU A 185 -2.54 -5.58 28.06
CA LEU A 185 -1.75 -4.37 27.82
C LEU A 185 -1.52 -4.03 26.33
N VAL A 186 -1.34 -5.05 25.47
CA VAL A 186 -1.20 -4.85 24.02
C VAL A 186 -2.53 -4.40 23.43
N ALA A 187 -3.64 -5.01 23.86
CA ALA A 187 -4.97 -4.62 23.41
C ALA A 187 -5.31 -3.17 23.80
N ASP A 188 -4.97 -2.75 25.02
CA ASP A 188 -5.20 -1.37 25.46
C ASP A 188 -4.33 -0.35 24.70
N LEU A 189 -3.06 -0.70 24.42
CA LEU A 189 -2.18 0.14 23.61
C LEU A 189 -2.69 0.25 22.16
N VAL A 190 -3.13 -0.86 21.56
CA VAL A 190 -3.72 -0.90 20.22
C VAL A 190 -5.02 -0.10 20.17
N ARG A 191 -5.92 -0.25 21.16
CA ARG A 191 -7.15 0.56 21.26
C ARG A 191 -6.83 2.03 21.41
N TRP A 192 -5.86 2.39 22.24
CA TRP A 192 -5.43 3.78 22.43
C TRP A 192 -4.80 4.36 21.17
N LEU A 193 -4.06 3.57 20.39
CA LEU A 193 -3.46 3.97 19.13
C LEU A 193 -4.55 4.15 18.04
N HIS A 194 -5.49 3.21 17.95
CA HIS A 194 -6.54 3.18 16.94
C HIS A 194 -7.77 4.05 17.29
N ARG A 195 -7.89 4.58 18.53
CA ARG A 195 -9.04 5.42 18.94
C ARG A 195 -9.26 6.64 18.05
N HIS A 196 -8.19 7.14 17.43
CA HIS A 196 -8.22 8.27 16.52
C HIS A 196 -8.06 7.87 15.05
N ALA A 197 -7.89 6.58 14.77
CA ALA A 197 -7.90 6.08 13.42
C ALA A 197 -9.34 6.11 12.88
N ARG A 198 -9.45 6.45 11.60
CA ARG A 198 -10.70 6.55 10.87
C ARG A 198 -10.54 5.82 9.53
N VAL A 199 -11.62 5.24 9.07
CA VAL A 199 -11.76 4.71 7.72
C VAL A 199 -12.42 5.82 6.90
N VAL A 200 -11.77 6.25 5.83
CA VAL A 200 -12.29 7.21 4.87
C VAL A 200 -12.59 6.43 3.60
N ALA A 201 -13.88 6.22 3.29
CA ALA A 201 -14.25 5.47 2.08
C ALA A 201 -13.86 6.26 0.83
N MET A 202 -13.25 5.57 -0.13
CA MET A 202 -13.00 6.12 -1.45
C MET A 202 -14.34 6.41 -2.15
N GLY A 203 -14.40 7.50 -2.91
CA GLY A 203 -15.62 7.93 -3.59
C GLY A 203 -15.78 9.44 -3.59
N PRO A 204 -17.02 9.94 -3.76
CA PRO A 204 -17.29 11.37 -3.83
C PRO A 204 -16.72 12.11 -2.62
N GLY A 205 -15.89 13.11 -2.89
CA GLY A 205 -15.32 13.96 -1.85
C GLY A 205 -14.00 13.48 -1.26
N VAL A 206 -13.37 12.45 -1.83
CA VAL A 206 -11.98 12.07 -1.53
C VAL A 206 -11.15 12.20 -2.80
N GLU A 207 -10.08 12.98 -2.73
CA GLU A 207 -9.16 13.21 -3.85
C GLU A 207 -7.72 12.97 -3.38
N VAL A 208 -6.97 12.17 -4.15
CA VAL A 208 -5.53 11.96 -3.92
C VAL A 208 -4.75 12.85 -4.87
N ASP A 209 -4.26 13.98 -4.36
CA ASP A 209 -3.45 14.93 -5.13
C ASP A 209 -1.97 14.51 -5.04
N VAL A 210 -1.54 13.71 -6.02
CA VAL A 210 -0.17 13.20 -6.10
C VAL A 210 0.85 14.33 -6.28
N ALA A 211 0.46 15.41 -6.97
CA ALA A 211 1.33 16.55 -7.25
C ALA A 211 1.60 17.37 -5.97
N GLN A 212 0.55 17.66 -5.19
CA GLN A 212 0.67 18.35 -3.91
C GLN A 212 1.07 17.42 -2.75
N ARG A 213 1.09 16.10 -3.00
CA ARG A 213 1.38 15.06 -2.00
C ARG A 213 0.45 15.17 -0.80
N GLU A 214 -0.85 15.21 -1.05
CA GLU A 214 -1.88 15.25 0.01
C GLU A 214 -3.12 14.49 -0.41
N VAL A 215 -3.93 14.10 0.58
CA VAL A 215 -5.28 13.58 0.37
C VAL A 215 -6.27 14.63 0.85
N ARG A 216 -7.16 15.07 -0.03
CA ARG A 216 -8.24 16.00 0.31
C ARG A 216 -9.51 15.22 0.61
N VAL A 217 -10.10 15.52 1.75
CA VAL A 217 -11.37 14.92 2.20
C VAL A 217 -12.35 16.05 2.44
N SER A 218 -13.48 16.01 1.74
CA SER A 218 -14.57 16.98 1.87
C SER A 218 -15.66 16.48 2.83
N ASP A 219 -16.68 17.30 3.04
CA ASP A 219 -17.87 16.97 3.83
C ASP A 219 -18.74 15.86 3.21
N ARG A 220 -18.56 15.54 1.93
CA ARG A 220 -19.26 14.45 1.23
C ARG A 220 -18.64 13.08 1.46
N ALA A 221 -17.42 13.02 2.01
CA ALA A 221 -16.73 11.77 2.23
C ALA A 221 -17.35 10.99 3.40
N SER A 222 -17.45 9.67 3.24
CA SER A 222 -17.86 8.79 4.34
C SER A 222 -16.67 8.52 5.26
N VAL A 223 -16.80 8.91 6.53
CA VAL A 223 -15.75 8.76 7.54
C VAL A 223 -16.32 7.99 8.74
N THR A 224 -15.71 6.85 9.07
CA THR A 224 -16.14 6.01 10.20
C THR A 224 -14.97 5.68 11.14
N PRO A 225 -15.21 5.39 12.42
CA PRO A 225 -14.18 4.85 13.32
C PRO A 225 -13.57 3.54 12.78
N LEU A 226 -12.25 3.36 12.92
CA LEU A 226 -11.59 2.10 12.56
C LEU A 226 -12.02 0.94 13.47
N LEU A 227 -12.18 1.23 14.77
CA LEU A 227 -12.72 0.31 15.76
C LEU A 227 -14.10 0.82 16.19
N GLY A 228 -15.11 -0.04 16.08
CA GLY A 228 -16.42 0.14 16.71
C GLY A 228 -16.41 -0.23 18.18
#